data_AF-A0A9D0ZEA4-F1
#
_entry.id   AF-A0A9D0ZEA4-F1
#
_cell.length_a   1.000
_cell.length_b   1.000
_cell.length_c   1.000
_cell.angle_alpha   90.00
_cell.angle_beta   90.00
_cell.angle_gamma   90.00
#
_symmetry.space_group_name_H-M   'P 1'
#
loop_
_entity.id
_entity.type
_entity.pdbx_description
1 polymer ?
#
loop_
_entity_poly.entity_id
_entity_poly.type
_entity_poly.pdbx_seq_one_letter_code
_entity_poly.pdbx_strand_id
1 'polypeptide(L)'
;MKDLFYFLMSDRQATLINMVIGVLLFAALLFLFFCKSSRDERGRKIIGKASIVALICFGVCATLFSHYMQYIATQQSPNGEVLVLDAFLAVNAVQLIFNITVVVEIAGILILKRKE
;
A
#
# COMPACT_ATOMS: atom_id res chain seq x y z
N MET A 1 15.44 15.35 -3.56
CA MET A 1 14.19 14.59 -3.30
C MET A 1 14.26 13.14 -3.77
N LYS A 2 14.74 12.85 -5.00
CA LYS A 2 14.85 11.47 -5.52
C LYS A 2 15.79 10.58 -4.69
N ASP A 3 16.93 11.10 -4.23
CA ASP A 3 17.88 10.35 -3.39
C ASP A 3 17.33 10.05 -2.00
N LEU A 4 16.48 10.92 -1.46
CA LEU A 4 15.85 10.77 -0.15
C LEU A 4 14.77 9.69 -0.18
N PHE A 5 13.99 9.61 -1.27
CA PHE A 5 12.99 8.57 -1.47
C PHE A 5 13.65 7.20 -1.68
N TYR A 6 14.72 7.14 -2.47
CA TYR A 6 15.51 5.92 -2.65
C TYR A 6 16.17 5.45 -1.34
N PHE A 7 16.79 6.38 -0.60
CA PHE A 7 17.38 6.08 0.71
C PHE A 7 16.34 5.58 1.72
N LEU A 8 15.18 6.22 1.79
CA LEU A 8 14.07 5.78 2.66
C LEU A 8 13.52 4.42 2.24
N MET A 9 13.48 4.13 0.94
CA MET A 9 12.98 2.85 0.45
C MET A 9 13.98 1.69 0.66
N SER A 10 15.28 1.94 0.55
CA SER A 10 16.34 0.94 0.82
C SER A 10 16.68 0.79 2.30
N ASP A 11 16.16 1.65 3.18
CA ASP A 11 16.42 1.54 4.60
C ASP A 11 15.67 0.37 5.26
N ARG A 12 16.40 -0.43 6.03
CA ARG A 12 15.88 -1.60 6.72
C ARG A 12 14.94 -1.23 7.87
N GLN A 13 15.21 -0.14 8.59
CA GLN A 13 14.35 0.29 9.70
C GLN A 13 13.03 0.83 9.17
N ALA A 14 13.07 1.64 8.11
CA ALA A 14 11.89 2.11 7.40
C ALA A 14 11.02 0.94 6.92
N THR A 15 11.64 -0.10 6.36
CA THR A 15 10.93 -1.31 5.91
C THR A 15 10.22 -2.01 7.07
N LEU A 16 10.88 -2.19 8.22
CA LEU A 16 10.29 -2.81 9.41
C LEU A 16 9.12 -1.99 9.96
N ILE A 17 9.27 -0.66 10.04
CA ILE A 17 8.20 0.24 10.49
C ILE A 17 7.00 0.12 9.55
N ASN A 18 7.24 0.09 8.23
CA ASN A 18 6.20 0.00 7.23
C ASN A 18 5.43 -1.35 7.32
N MET A 19 6.12 -2.45 7.62
CA MET A 19 5.50 -3.75 7.87
C MET A 19 4.63 -3.74 9.13
N VAL A 20 5.13 -3.18 10.25
CA VAL A 20 4.38 -3.09 11.50
C VAL A 20 3.10 -2.27 11.29
N ILE A 21 3.21 -1.12 10.60
CA ILE A 21 2.05 -0.30 10.23
C ILE A 21 1.06 -1.10 9.38
N GLY A 22 1.55 -1.87 8.41
CA GLY A 22 0.69 -2.69 7.56
C GLY A 22 -0.11 -3.74 8.33
N VAL A 23 0.54 -4.42 9.28
CA VAL A 23 -0.15 -5.40 10.15
C VAL A 23 -1.23 -4.71 11.00
N LEU A 24 -0.93 -3.55 11.57
CA LEU A 24 -1.89 -2.78 12.37
C LEU A 24 -3.10 -2.31 11.54
N LEU A 25 -2.84 -1.81 10.32
CA LEU A 25 -3.87 -1.38 9.39
C LEU A 25 -4.75 -2.56 8.95
N PHE A 26 -4.13 -3.69 8.63
CA PHE A 26 -4.87 -4.89 8.25
C PHE A 26 -5.75 -5.41 9.38
N ALA A 27 -5.23 -5.44 10.62
CA ALA A 27 -6.01 -5.81 11.79
C ALA A 27 -7.22 -4.88 11.99
N ALA A 28 -7.04 -3.57 11.77
CA ALA A 28 -8.13 -2.59 11.82
C ALA A 28 -9.18 -2.83 10.72
N LEU A 29 -8.76 -3.14 9.49
CA LEU A 29 -9.66 -3.47 8.38
C LEU A 29 -10.48 -4.74 8.68
N LEU A 30 -9.84 -5.79 9.19
CA LEU A 30 -10.52 -7.01 9.61
C LEU A 30 -11.55 -6.72 10.71
N PHE A 31 -11.19 -5.90 11.69
CA PHE A 31 -12.13 -5.49 12.73
C PHE A 31 -13.37 -4.78 12.13
N LEU A 32 -13.18 -3.91 11.14
CA LEU A 32 -14.28 -3.25 10.44
C LEU A 32 -15.17 -4.22 9.67
N PHE A 33 -14.59 -5.24 9.02
CA PHE A 33 -15.34 -6.28 8.31
C PHE A 33 -16.16 -7.17 9.23
N PHE A 34 -15.61 -7.55 10.39
CA PHE A 34 -16.29 -8.47 11.32
C PHE A 34 -17.15 -7.77 12.37
N CYS A 35 -17.09 -6.44 12.48
CA CYS A 35 -17.99 -5.68 13.36
C CYS A 35 -19.47 -5.96 13.05
N LYS A 36 -20.30 -6.03 14.09
CA LYS A 36 -21.74 -6.35 13.97
C LYS A 36 -22.47 -5.47 12.94
N SER A 37 -22.11 -4.18 12.88
CA SER A 37 -22.64 -3.20 11.92
C SER A 37 -22.29 -3.47 10.45
N SER A 38 -21.28 -4.28 10.17
CA SER A 38 -20.89 -4.70 8.81
C SER A 38 -21.71 -5.89 8.30
N ARG A 39 -22.24 -6.72 9.22
CA ARG A 39 -23.02 -7.93 8.88
C ARG A 39 -24.40 -7.65 8.29
N ASP A 40 -24.90 -6.43 8.47
CA ASP A 40 -26.15 -5.99 7.86
C ASP A 40 -25.98 -5.80 6.34
N GLU A 41 -27.07 -5.95 5.57
CA GLU A 41 -27.03 -5.77 4.12
C GLU A 41 -26.51 -4.38 3.71
N ARG A 42 -26.83 -3.36 4.51
CA ARG A 42 -26.29 -2.00 4.37
C ARG A 42 -24.79 -1.94 4.61
N GLY A 43 -24.28 -2.61 5.64
CA GLY A 43 -22.85 -2.69 5.93
C GLY A 43 -22.05 -3.33 4.79
N ARG A 44 -22.59 -4.41 4.22
CA ARG A 44 -21.99 -5.08 3.04
C ARG A 44 -21.96 -4.19 1.79
N LYS A 45 -23.01 -3.39 1.54
CA LYS A 45 -23.03 -2.43 0.43
C LYS A 45 -21.99 -1.33 0.59
N ILE A 46 -21.82 -0.81 1.82
CA ILE A 46 -20.81 0.19 2.15
C ILE A 46 -19.39 -0.35 1.90
N ILE A 47 -19.10 -1.55 2.41
CA ILE A 47 -17.81 -2.20 2.21
C ILE A 47 -17.53 -2.44 0.73
N GLY A 48 -18.52 -2.94 -0.02
CA GLY A 48 -18.36 -3.16 -1.47
C GLY A 48 -17.98 -1.89 -2.23
N LYS A 49 -18.63 -0.75 -1.94
CA LYS A 49 -18.29 0.55 -2.56
C LYS A 49 -16.89 1.01 -2.20
N ALA A 50 -16.51 0.91 -0.92
CA ALA A 50 -15.17 1.28 -0.46
C ALA A 50 -14.08 0.40 -1.10
N SER A 51 -14.34 -0.90 -1.23
CA SER A 51 -13.40 -1.87 -1.80
C SER A 51 -13.16 -1.65 -3.30
N ILE A 52 -14.18 -1.25 -4.07
CA ILE A 52 -14.01 -0.87 -5.48
C ILE A 52 -13.04 0.33 -5.62
N VAL A 53 -13.18 1.34 -4.76
CA VAL A 53 -12.28 2.50 -4.77
C VAL A 53 -10.86 2.10 -4.37
N ALA A 54 -10.72 1.25 -3.36
CA ALA A 54 -9.43 0.71 -2.93
C ALA A 54 -8.76 -0.12 -4.03
N LEU A 55 -9.51 -0.92 -4.79
CA LEU A 55 -9.01 -1.70 -5.91
C LEU A 55 -8.50 -0.80 -7.06
N ILE A 56 -9.21 0.28 -7.38
CA ILE A 56 -8.74 1.26 -8.37
C ILE A 56 -7.44 1.91 -7.89
N CYS A 57 -7.39 2.32 -6.62
CA CYS A 57 -6.17 2.88 -6.02
C CYS A 57 -5.00 1.89 -6.08
N PHE A 58 -5.23 0.62 -5.74
CA PHE A 58 -4.24 -0.44 -5.85
C PHE A 58 -3.70 -0.55 -7.28
N GLY A 59 -4.57 -0.59 -8.30
CA GLY A 59 -4.16 -0.69 -9.70
C GLY A 59 -3.28 0.49 -10.14
N VAL A 60 -3.63 1.71 -9.74
CA VAL A 60 -2.84 2.92 -10.03
C VAL A 60 -1.49 2.87 -9.30
N CYS A 61 -1.48 2.58 -8.00
CA CYS A 61 -0.26 2.49 -7.21
C CYS A 61 0.67 1.40 -7.74
N ALA A 62 0.16 0.18 -7.99
CA ALA A 62 0.94 -0.92 -8.52
C ALA A 62 1.57 -0.58 -9.87
N THR A 63 0.86 0.12 -10.74
CA THR A 63 1.38 0.56 -12.06
C THR A 63 2.48 1.62 -11.91
N LEU A 64 2.29 2.60 -11.03
CA LEU A 64 3.30 3.64 -10.78
C LEU A 64 4.57 3.06 -10.16
N PHE A 65 4.42 2.19 -9.15
CA PHE A 65 5.55 1.55 -8.47
C PHE A 65 6.27 0.55 -9.38
N SER A 66 5.57 -0.21 -10.22
CA SER A 66 6.22 -1.13 -11.17
C SER A 66 7.08 -0.38 -12.18
N HIS A 67 6.56 0.73 -12.74
CA HIS A 67 7.33 1.58 -13.64
C HIS A 67 8.54 2.22 -12.93
N TYR A 68 8.38 2.63 -11.66
CA TYR A 68 9.47 3.17 -10.86
C TYR A 68 10.56 2.13 -10.58
N MET A 69 10.18 0.91 -10.20
CA MET A 69 11.11 -0.20 -9.99
C MET A 69 11.84 -0.57 -11.29
N GLN A 70 11.14 -0.61 -12.41
CA GLN A 70 11.74 -0.86 -13.73
C GLN A 70 12.73 0.25 -14.10
N TYR A 71 12.39 1.51 -13.86
CA TYR A 71 13.29 2.64 -14.10
C TYR A 71 14.56 2.59 -13.25
N ILE A 72 14.47 2.19 -11.97
CA ILE A 72 15.65 2.00 -11.13
C ILE A 72 16.49 0.83 -11.64
N ALA A 73 15.86 -0.29 -12.00
CA ALA A 73 16.56 -1.47 -12.50
C ALA A 73 17.28 -1.22 -13.84
N THR A 74 16.79 -0.30 -14.67
CA THR A 74 17.41 0.06 -15.95
C THR A 74 18.41 1.21 -15.87
N GLN A 75 18.44 1.97 -14.78
CA GLN A 75 19.51 2.93 -14.53
C GLN A 75 20.80 2.18 -14.18
N GLN A 76 21.62 1.89 -15.20
CA GLN A 76 22.92 1.27 -15.04
C GLN A 76 23.93 2.24 -14.42
N SER A 77 24.67 1.73 -13.44
CA SER A 77 25.88 2.32 -12.86
C SER A 77 26.90 2.64 -13.96
N PRO A 78 27.61 3.78 -13.94
CA PRO A 78 28.68 4.09 -14.89
C PRO A 78 29.84 3.07 -14.90
N ASN A 79 29.91 2.17 -13.90
CA ASN A 79 31.04 1.28 -13.65
C ASN A 79 30.77 -0.22 -13.89
N GLY A 80 29.65 -0.61 -14.53
CA GLY A 80 29.42 -2.02 -14.89
C GLY A 80 29.10 -2.97 -13.72
N GLU A 81 28.90 -2.45 -12.51
CA GLU A 81 28.26 -3.22 -11.44
C GLU A 81 26.75 -3.17 -11.60
N VAL A 82 26.14 -4.35 -11.58
CA VAL A 82 24.68 -4.52 -11.60
C VAL A 82 24.12 -3.81 -10.37
N LEU A 83 23.34 -2.73 -10.56
CA LEU A 83 22.47 -2.22 -9.51
C LEU A 83 21.43 -3.31 -9.25
N VAL A 84 21.77 -4.23 -8.36
CA VAL A 84 20.86 -5.27 -7.92
C VAL A 84 19.68 -4.54 -7.27
N LEU A 85 18.48 -4.77 -7.80
CA LEU A 85 17.25 -4.34 -7.16
C LEU A 85 17.31 -4.80 -5.70
N ASP A 86 17.55 -3.85 -4.79
CA ASP A 86 17.76 -4.18 -3.39
C ASP A 86 16.48 -4.85 -2.88
N ALA A 87 16.59 -6.04 -2.29
CA ALA A 87 15.42 -6.79 -1.83
C ALA A 87 14.58 -5.94 -0.86
N PHE A 88 15.23 -5.05 -0.10
CA PHE A 88 14.55 -4.09 0.78
C PHE A 88 13.71 -3.07 0.01
N LEU A 89 14.20 -2.53 -1.11
CA LEU A 89 13.46 -1.59 -1.96
C LEU A 89 12.19 -2.22 -2.52
N ALA A 90 12.29 -3.45 -3.05
CA ALA A 90 11.15 -4.17 -3.62
C ALA A 90 10.10 -4.50 -2.55
N VAL A 91 10.55 -4.98 -1.38
CA VAL A 91 9.67 -5.29 -0.25
C VAL A 91 8.97 -4.04 0.26
N ASN A 92 9.70 -2.93 0.40
CA ASN A 92 9.13 -1.69 0.90
C ASN A 92 8.15 -1.05 -0.10
N ALA A 93 8.40 -1.19 -1.41
CA ALA A 93 7.44 -0.79 -2.45
C ALA A 93 6.13 -1.58 -2.36
N VAL A 94 6.20 -2.91 -2.25
CA VAL A 94 5.01 -3.76 -2.05
C VAL A 94 4.28 -3.37 -0.77
N GLN A 95 5.01 -3.15 0.33
CA GLN A 95 4.43 -2.77 1.60
C GLN A 95 3.74 -1.39 1.56
N LEU A 96 4.31 -0.41 0.84
CA LEU A 96 3.67 0.88 0.64
C LEU A 96 2.39 0.77 -0.19
N ILE A 97 2.39 -0.02 -1.27
CA ILE A 97 1.18 -0.26 -2.08
C ILE A 97 0.09 -0.82 -1.17
N PHE A 98 0.40 -1.87 -0.40
CA PHE A 98 -0.53 -2.49 0.52
C PHE A 98 -1.07 -1.48 1.55
N ASN A 99 -0.19 -0.74 2.22
CA ASN A 99 -0.58 0.22 3.24
C ASN A 99 -1.49 1.32 2.68
N ILE A 100 -1.17 1.86 1.50
CA ILE A 100 -2.01 2.87 0.83
C ILE A 100 -3.39 2.29 0.50
N THR A 101 -3.44 1.09 -0.07
CA THR A 101 -4.71 0.43 -0.43
C THR A 101 -5.60 0.23 0.81
N VAL A 102 -5.02 -0.29 1.89
CA VAL A 102 -5.78 -0.52 3.14
C VAL A 102 -6.25 0.80 3.75
N VAL A 103 -5.42 1.85 3.76
CA VAL A 103 -5.83 3.18 4.25
C VAL A 103 -7.01 3.73 3.44
N VAL A 104 -6.96 3.60 2.11
CA VAL A 104 -8.05 4.04 1.23
C VAL A 104 -9.33 3.26 1.50
N GLU A 105 -9.24 1.95 1.71
CA GLU A 105 -10.40 1.12 2.03
C GLU A 105 -11.01 1.49 3.38
N ILE A 106 -10.19 1.61 4.43
CA ILE A 106 -10.63 2.04 5.77
C ILE A 106 -11.28 3.42 5.69
N ALA A 107 -10.64 4.39 5.03
CA ALA A 107 -11.18 5.74 4.87
C ALA A 107 -12.52 5.71 4.12
N GLY A 108 -12.61 4.92 3.05
CA GLY A 108 -13.84 4.72 2.29
C GLY A 108 -14.98 4.17 3.15
N ILE A 109 -14.70 3.13 3.94
CA ILE A 109 -15.69 2.53 4.86
C ILE A 109 -16.15 3.58 5.88
N LEU A 110 -15.22 4.29 6.53
CA LEU A 110 -15.53 5.28 7.56
C LEU A 110 -16.34 6.46 7.01
N ILE A 111 -16.01 6.96 5.81
CA ILE A 111 -16.71 8.07 5.17
C ILE A 111 -18.13 7.64 4.77
N LEU A 112 -18.27 6.49 4.12
CA LEU A 112 -19.58 5.98 3.69
C LEU A 112 -20.47 5.64 4.89
N LYS A 113 -19.91 5.07 5.96
CA LYS A 113 -20.65 4.79 7.19
C LYS A 113 -21.14 6.04 7.92
N ARG A 114 -20.48 7.20 7.73
CA ARG A 114 -20.95 8.48 8.26
C ARG A 114 -22.04 9.13 7.39
N LYS A 115 -22.04 8.86 6.08
CA LYS A 115 -22.95 9.49 5.11
C LYS A 115 -24.23 8.71 4.88
N GLU A 116 -24.14 7.38 4.84
CA GLU A 116 -25.28 6.49 4.66
C GLU A 116 -25.89 6.16 6.01
#